data_AF-M7TE01-F1
#
_entry.id   AF-M7TE01-F1
#
_cell.length_a   1.000
_cell.length_b   1.000
_cell.length_c   1.000
_cell.angle_alpha   90.00
_cell.angle_beta   90.00
_cell.angle_gamma   90.00
#
_symmetry.space_group_name_H-M   'P 1'
#
loop_
_entity.id
_entity.type
_entity.pdbx_description
1 polymer ?
#
loop_
_entity_poly.entity_id
_entity_poly.type
_entity_poly.pdbx_seq_one_letter_code
_entity_poly.pdbx_strand_id
1 'polypeptide(L)'
;MQGQNILEEKYPDPPVLTDAEDPNQNGGHINPPRVKRQFRDPHGDWWDKQERRNYGEPVHEDHDLLGVFSTHEYTWVSSGKGLAQIGAFIATFVSVCWVIGRVYPDKPSYPKEYEGGLERELGGPGALRARAPGDPEPYSSEEAEELD
;
A
#
# COMPACT_ATOMS: atom_id res chain seq x y z
N MET A 1 23.20 -13.24 46.82
CA MET A 1 23.41 -11.84 47.27
C MET A 1 24.42 -11.08 46.40
N GLN A 2 25.53 -11.66 45.94
CA GLN A 2 26.45 -10.95 45.02
C GLN A 2 25.82 -10.57 43.67
N GLY A 3 25.01 -11.46 43.08
CA GLY A 3 24.35 -11.22 41.78
C GLY A 3 23.46 -9.97 41.71
N GLN A 4 22.81 -9.58 42.80
CA GLN A 4 21.98 -8.37 42.84
C GLN A 4 22.84 -7.10 42.93
N ASN A 5 23.92 -7.13 43.73
CA ASN A 5 24.82 -5.99 43.89
C ASN A 5 25.51 -5.61 42.57
N ILE A 6 25.94 -6.59 41.75
CA ILE A 6 26.52 -6.32 40.42
C ILE A 6 25.48 -5.79 39.41
N LEU A 7 24.19 -6.12 39.59
CA LEU A 7 23.13 -5.60 38.74
C LEU A 7 22.80 -4.16 39.12
N GLU A 8 22.68 -3.86 40.41
CA GLU A 8 22.48 -2.50 40.92
C GLU A 8 23.65 -1.58 40.57
N GLU A 9 24.89 -2.08 40.60
CA GLU A 9 26.09 -1.32 40.20
C GLU A 9 26.12 -1.02 38.70
N LYS A 10 25.75 -1.98 37.85
CA LYS A 10 25.80 -1.83 36.39
C LYS A 10 24.57 -1.14 35.80
N TYR A 11 23.42 -1.30 36.44
CA TYR A 11 22.12 -0.84 35.98
C TYR A 11 21.38 -0.18 37.15
N PRO A 12 21.83 1.01 37.60
CA PRO A 12 21.11 1.75 38.61
C PRO A 12 19.71 2.12 38.11
N ASP A 13 18.76 2.24 39.04
CA ASP A 13 17.40 2.69 38.70
C ASP A 13 17.46 4.08 38.04
N PRO A 14 16.72 4.29 36.93
CA PRO A 14 16.70 5.56 36.25
C PRO A 14 16.09 6.66 37.14
N PRO A 15 16.53 7.92 37.01
CA PRO A 15 15.94 9.02 37.74
C PRO A 15 14.46 9.17 37.37
N VAL A 16 13.60 9.28 38.37
CA VAL A 16 12.17 9.58 38.17
C VAL A 16 12.04 11.09 37.97
N LEU A 17 11.76 11.49 36.74
CA LEU A 17 11.53 12.90 36.37
C LEU A 17 10.06 13.24 36.55
N THR A 18 9.77 14.47 36.99
CA THR A 18 8.39 14.97 37.04
C THR A 18 7.89 15.34 35.63
N ASP A 19 6.58 15.41 35.43
CA ASP A 19 5.98 15.84 34.15
C ASP A 19 6.46 17.23 33.68
N ALA A 20 6.86 18.10 34.63
CA ALA A 20 7.42 19.41 34.32
C ALA A 20 8.87 19.35 33.83
N GLU A 21 9.64 18.36 34.28
CA GLU A 21 11.05 18.15 33.92
C GLU A 21 11.20 17.29 32.66
N ASP A 22 10.25 16.38 32.41
CA ASP A 22 10.21 15.52 31.23
C ASP A 22 8.81 15.52 30.58
N PRO A 23 8.44 16.62 29.91
CA PRO A 23 7.14 16.72 29.23
C PRO A 23 6.98 15.74 28.06
N ASN A 24 8.09 15.19 27.53
CA ASN A 24 8.09 14.24 26.42
C ASN A 24 8.10 12.78 26.89
N GLN A 25 8.21 12.54 28.20
CA GLN A 25 8.29 11.21 28.82
C GLN A 25 9.41 10.34 28.22
N ASN A 26 10.55 10.96 27.87
CA ASN A 26 11.67 10.30 27.22
C ASN A 26 12.88 10.05 28.16
N GLY A 27 12.69 10.21 29.47
CA GLY A 27 13.71 9.99 30.49
C GLY A 27 14.82 11.05 30.47
N GLY A 28 14.53 12.26 29.96
CA GLY A 28 15.53 13.32 29.80
C GLY A 28 16.52 13.05 28.66
N HIS A 29 16.18 12.15 27.74
CA HIS A 29 16.97 11.87 26.55
C HIS A 29 17.08 13.11 25.65
N ILE A 30 18.29 13.40 25.18
CA ILE A 30 18.52 14.51 24.25
C ILE A 30 17.87 14.14 22.91
N ASN A 31 16.74 14.78 22.61
CA ASN A 31 16.00 14.56 21.38
C ASN A 31 16.33 15.65 20.35
N PRO A 32 17.25 15.40 19.39
CA PRO A 32 17.57 16.37 18.33
C PRO A 32 16.36 16.63 17.42
N PRO A 33 16.40 17.65 16.54
CA PRO A 33 15.30 17.92 15.61
C PRO A 33 14.94 16.71 14.73
N ARG A 34 13.64 16.54 14.48
CA ARG A 34 13.07 15.48 13.64
C ARG A 34 13.44 15.65 12.17
N VAL A 35 14.64 15.23 11.80
CA VAL A 35 15.15 15.29 10.42
C VAL A 35 15.52 13.91 9.94
N LYS A 36 14.90 13.50 8.84
CA LYS A 36 15.17 12.22 8.20
C LYS A 36 16.54 12.21 7.53
N ARG A 37 17.28 11.12 7.74
CA ARG A 37 18.67 11.00 7.28
C ARG A 37 18.82 11.02 5.76
N GLN A 38 17.76 10.67 5.01
CA GLN A 38 17.76 10.81 3.56
C GLN A 38 18.01 12.24 3.06
N PHE A 39 17.71 13.26 3.88
CA PHE A 39 17.87 14.67 3.54
C PHE A 39 19.22 15.25 3.98
N ARG A 40 20.00 14.49 4.74
CA ARG A 40 21.39 14.87 5.04
C ARG A 40 22.23 14.79 3.77
N ASP A 41 23.28 15.61 3.72
CA ASP A 41 24.20 15.64 2.59
C ASP A 41 24.75 14.24 2.27
N PRO A 42 24.46 13.67 1.09
CA PRO A 42 24.95 12.35 0.70
C PRO A 42 26.47 12.32 0.47
N HIS A 43 27.11 13.47 0.27
CA HIS A 43 28.55 13.59 0.04
C HIS A 43 29.32 14.04 1.28
N GLY A 44 28.64 14.18 2.42
CA GLY A 44 29.27 14.55 3.69
C GLY A 44 30.28 13.52 4.18
N ASP A 45 31.29 13.98 4.93
CA ASP A 45 32.30 13.10 5.51
C ASP A 45 31.81 12.40 6.78
N TRP A 46 30.79 11.54 6.64
CA TRP A 46 30.21 10.78 7.73
C TRP A 46 31.10 9.62 8.18
N TRP A 47 31.10 9.30 9.48
CA TRP A 47 31.71 8.07 10.02
C TRP A 47 30.98 6.82 9.50
N ASP A 48 29.66 6.79 9.64
CA ASP A 48 28.79 5.81 9.00
C ASP A 48 28.27 6.39 7.68
N LYS A 49 28.89 5.96 6.57
CA LYS A 49 28.52 6.42 5.22
C LYS A 49 27.12 5.98 4.80
N GLN A 50 26.64 4.84 5.27
CA GLN A 50 25.36 4.28 4.86
C GLN A 50 24.20 5.04 5.52
N GLU A 51 24.30 5.25 6.83
CA GLU A 51 23.28 5.96 7.60
C GLU A 51 23.49 7.48 7.59
N ARG A 52 24.62 8.00 7.08
CA ARG A 52 24.97 9.44 7.12
C ARG A 52 25.01 9.97 8.56
N ARG A 53 25.75 9.27 9.42
CA ARG A 53 25.85 9.52 10.87
C ARG A 53 27.30 9.61 11.33
N ASN A 54 27.58 10.50 12.27
CA ASN A 54 28.85 10.56 12.99
C ASN A 54 28.83 9.76 14.29
N TYR A 55 30.00 9.27 14.71
CA TYR A 55 30.15 8.58 15.98
C TYR A 55 29.84 9.53 17.15
N GLY A 56 29.02 9.09 18.10
CA GLY A 56 28.65 9.88 19.29
C GLY A 56 27.65 11.01 19.07
N GLU A 57 27.11 11.19 17.85
CA GLU A 57 26.05 12.19 17.64
C GLU A 57 24.76 11.77 18.37
N PRO A 58 24.02 12.71 19.00
CA PRO A 58 22.71 12.42 19.57
C PRO A 58 21.74 11.88 18.52
N VAL A 59 20.96 10.88 18.90
CA VAL A 59 20.01 10.19 18.03
C VAL A 59 18.59 10.55 18.45
N HIS A 60 17.78 10.98 17.48
CA HIS A 60 16.34 11.21 17.70
C HIS A 60 15.68 9.92 18.18
N GLU A 61 14.71 10.00 19.09
CA GLU A 61 14.03 8.81 19.63
C GLU A 61 13.43 7.93 18.52
N ASP A 62 12.70 8.53 17.57
CA ASP A 62 12.16 7.89 16.36
C ASP A 62 13.21 7.63 15.25
N HIS A 63 14.43 7.25 15.61
CA HIS A 63 15.49 7.00 14.62
C HIS A 63 15.18 5.81 13.70
N ASP A 64 14.41 4.84 14.16
CA ASP A 64 13.90 3.74 13.34
C ASP A 64 13.09 4.24 12.12
N LEU A 65 12.29 5.29 12.30
CA LEU A 65 11.52 5.94 11.25
C LEU A 65 12.33 6.99 10.47
N LEU A 66 13.30 7.65 11.12
CA LEU A 66 14.10 8.70 10.49
C LEU A 66 15.39 8.18 9.82
N GLY A 67 15.70 6.90 9.99
CA GLY A 67 16.86 6.24 9.39
C GLY A 67 16.81 6.17 7.87
N VAL A 68 17.94 5.84 7.24
CA VAL A 68 18.02 5.74 5.77
C VAL A 68 17.24 4.53 5.25
N PHE A 69 17.11 3.48 6.06
CA PHE A 69 16.36 2.26 5.73
C PHE A 69 14.84 2.36 5.92
N SER A 70 14.34 3.50 6.38
CA SER A 70 12.90 3.78 6.41
C SER A 70 12.34 4.05 5.01
N THR A 71 11.00 4.06 4.88
CA THR A 71 10.31 4.32 3.61
C THR A 71 10.76 5.63 2.98
N HIS A 72 11.17 5.68 1.70
CA HIS A 72 11.66 6.92 1.09
C HIS A 72 10.62 8.05 1.08
N GLU A 73 11.04 9.29 1.35
CA GLU A 73 10.15 10.46 1.37
C GLU A 73 10.40 11.33 0.13
N TYR A 74 9.32 11.67 -0.59
CA TYR A 74 9.39 12.46 -1.81
C TYR A 74 8.96 13.91 -1.52
N THR A 75 9.74 14.89 -1.97
CA THR A 75 9.50 16.32 -1.68
C THR A 75 9.05 17.14 -2.88
N TRP A 76 9.04 16.56 -4.08
CA TRP A 76 8.67 17.27 -5.31
C TRP A 76 7.17 17.56 -5.40
N VAL A 77 6.33 16.83 -4.65
CA VAL A 77 4.87 17.04 -4.58
C VAL A 77 4.38 16.79 -3.16
N SER A 78 3.47 17.63 -2.67
CA SER A 78 2.80 17.42 -1.38
C SER A 78 1.87 16.20 -1.45
N SER A 79 1.73 15.44 -0.35
CA SER A 79 0.90 14.24 -0.28
C SER A 79 -0.53 14.45 -0.75
N GLY A 80 -1.18 15.56 -0.37
CA GLY A 80 -2.55 15.87 -0.80
C GLY A 80 -2.69 16.05 -2.31
N LYS A 81 -1.72 16.71 -2.94
CA LYS A 81 -1.67 16.86 -4.41
C LYS A 81 -1.38 15.54 -5.12
N GLY A 82 -0.47 14.72 -4.57
CA GLY A 82 -0.18 13.40 -5.11
C GLY A 82 -1.41 12.48 -5.11
N LEU A 83 -2.16 12.46 -4.01
CA LEU A 83 -3.42 11.71 -3.92
C LEU A 83 -4.46 12.22 -4.91
N ALA A 84 -4.59 13.54 -5.06
CA ALA A 84 -5.53 14.12 -6.02
C ALA A 84 -5.17 13.73 -7.47
N GLN A 85 -3.88 13.74 -7.83
CA GLN A 85 -3.40 13.35 -9.16
C GLN A 85 -3.67 11.87 -9.46
N ILE A 86 -3.35 10.97 -8.51
CA ILE A 86 -3.60 9.54 -8.65
C ILE A 86 -5.11 9.26 -8.74
N GLY A 87 -5.90 9.90 -7.88
CA GLY A 87 -7.36 9.79 -7.89
C GLY A 87 -7.96 10.24 -9.22
N ALA A 88 -7.51 11.39 -9.75
CA ALA A 88 -7.95 11.89 -11.05
C ALA A 88 -7.59 10.93 -12.19
N PHE A 89 -6.38 10.36 -12.17
CA PHE A 89 -5.96 9.35 -13.15
C PHE A 89 -6.88 8.13 -13.13
N ILE A 90 -7.07 7.52 -11.96
CA ILE A 90 -7.91 6.33 -11.79
C ILE A 90 -9.35 6.63 -12.21
N ALA A 91 -9.94 7.73 -11.74
CA ALA A 91 -11.30 8.12 -12.06
C ALA A 91 -11.48 8.34 -13.56
N THR A 92 -10.52 8.97 -14.22
CA THR A 92 -10.58 9.20 -15.68
C THR A 92 -10.48 7.88 -16.43
N PHE A 93 -9.53 7.01 -16.07
CA PHE A 93 -9.35 5.73 -16.73
C PHE A 93 -10.59 4.84 -16.59
N VAL A 94 -11.08 4.66 -15.36
CA VAL A 94 -12.26 3.83 -15.09
C VAL A 94 -13.51 4.41 -15.74
N SER A 95 -13.70 5.73 -15.72
CA SER A 95 -14.87 6.33 -16.38
C SER A 95 -14.84 6.14 -17.89
N VAL A 96 -13.69 6.25 -18.55
CA VAL A 96 -13.56 5.96 -19.98
C VAL A 96 -13.86 4.48 -20.27
N CYS A 97 -13.28 3.54 -19.51
CA CYS A 97 -13.59 2.12 -19.68
C CYS A 97 -15.07 1.81 -19.49
N TRP A 98 -15.70 2.40 -18.47
CA TRP A 98 -17.11 2.24 -18.18
C TRP A 98 -18.00 2.78 -19.31
N VAL A 99 -17.72 4.01 -19.79
CA VAL A 99 -18.46 4.58 -20.92
C VAL A 99 -18.32 3.71 -22.16
N ILE A 100 -17.09 3.32 -22.51
CA ILE A 100 -16.84 2.44 -23.67
C ILE A 100 -17.62 1.14 -23.52
N GLY A 101 -17.59 0.50 -22.35
CA GLY A 101 -18.34 -0.74 -22.11
C GLY A 101 -19.86 -0.61 -22.29
N ARG A 102 -20.43 0.59 -22.21
CA ARG A 102 -21.87 0.84 -22.40
C ARG A 102 -22.24 1.30 -23.80
N VAL A 103 -21.33 1.97 -24.51
CA VAL A 103 -21.61 2.56 -25.83
C VAL A 103 -21.00 1.78 -26.99
N TYR A 104 -20.09 0.84 -26.70
CA TYR A 104 -19.45 0.05 -27.74
C TYR A 104 -20.49 -0.88 -28.38
N PRO A 105 -20.62 -0.89 -29.72
CA PRO A 105 -21.62 -1.71 -30.39
C PRO A 105 -21.30 -3.19 -30.22
N ASP A 106 -22.37 -4.00 -30.14
CA ASP A 106 -22.23 -5.44 -30.09
C ASP A 106 -21.51 -5.98 -31.32
N LYS A 107 -20.86 -7.13 -31.12
CA LYS A 107 -20.11 -7.78 -32.17
C LYS A 107 -21.06 -8.16 -33.32
N PRO A 108 -20.78 -7.78 -34.58
CA PRO A 108 -21.63 -8.11 -35.73
C PRO A 108 -21.41 -9.56 -36.17
N SER A 109 -21.51 -10.50 -35.24
CA SER A 109 -21.40 -11.93 -35.51
C SER A 109 -22.34 -12.68 -34.58
N TYR A 110 -23.10 -13.60 -35.15
CA TYR A 110 -23.90 -14.52 -34.35
C TYR A 110 -22.98 -15.44 -33.52
N PRO A 111 -23.25 -15.68 -32.23
CA PRO A 111 -22.49 -16.62 -31.41
C PRO A 111 -22.51 -18.00 -32.04
N LYS A 112 -21.38 -18.71 -31.96
CA LYS A 112 -21.28 -20.04 -32.52
C LYS A 112 -22.14 -21.02 -31.74
N GLU A 113 -22.98 -21.75 -32.46
CA GLU A 113 -23.79 -22.84 -31.91
C GLU A 113 -23.07 -24.18 -32.07
N TYR A 114 -23.34 -25.09 -31.14
CA TYR A 114 -22.82 -26.45 -31.13
C TYR A 114 -23.97 -27.44 -31.00
N GLU A 115 -23.86 -28.57 -31.68
CA GLU A 115 -24.84 -29.65 -31.59
C GLU A 115 -24.98 -30.11 -30.13
N GLY A 116 -26.22 -30.11 -29.62
CA GLY A 116 -26.51 -30.45 -28.22
C GLY A 116 -25.83 -29.57 -27.17
N GLY A 117 -25.32 -28.38 -27.55
CA GLY A 117 -24.64 -27.47 -26.63
C GLY A 117 -23.36 -28.02 -26.01
N LEU A 118 -22.78 -29.07 -26.61
CA LEU A 118 -21.65 -29.82 -26.04
C LEU A 118 -21.91 -30.30 -24.59
N GLU A 119 -23.17 -30.58 -24.23
CA GLU A 119 -23.56 -30.90 -22.85
C GLU A 119 -22.74 -32.08 -22.29
N ARG A 120 -22.58 -33.14 -23.08
CA ARG A 120 -21.80 -34.32 -22.68
C ARG A 120 -20.33 -33.98 -22.50
N GLU A 121 -19.77 -33.16 -23.37
CA GLU A 121 -18.35 -32.79 -23.39
C GLU A 121 -18.00 -31.76 -22.30
N LEU A 122 -18.97 -30.94 -21.85
CA LEU A 122 -18.81 -29.88 -20.86
C LEU A 122 -19.15 -30.29 -19.42
N GLY A 123 -19.39 -31.59 -19.15
CA GLY A 123 -19.58 -32.11 -17.79
C GLY A 123 -20.94 -32.76 -17.54
N GLY A 124 -21.79 -32.85 -18.57
CA GLY A 124 -23.06 -33.56 -18.50
C GLY A 124 -24.20 -32.78 -17.84
N PRO A 125 -25.30 -33.47 -17.51
CA PRO A 125 -26.51 -32.84 -16.99
C PRO A 125 -26.24 -32.01 -15.72
N GLY A 126 -26.49 -30.70 -15.79
CA GLY A 126 -26.29 -29.75 -14.70
C GLY A 126 -25.04 -28.87 -14.82
N ALA A 127 -24.16 -29.12 -15.80
CA ALA A 127 -23.07 -28.21 -16.14
C ALA A 127 -23.55 -27.09 -17.09
N LEU A 128 -22.85 -25.94 -17.08
CA LEU A 128 -23.13 -24.86 -18.03
C LEU A 128 -22.76 -25.32 -19.45
N ARG A 129 -23.79 -25.53 -20.28
CA ARG A 129 -23.64 -25.93 -21.69
C ARG A 129 -23.30 -24.74 -22.58
N ALA A 130 -22.69 -25.01 -23.74
CA ALA A 130 -22.59 -24.04 -24.81
C ALA A 130 -23.95 -23.83 -25.50
N ARG A 131 -24.04 -22.77 -26.31
CA ARG A 131 -25.23 -22.46 -27.09
C ARG A 131 -25.51 -23.53 -28.14
N ALA A 132 -26.78 -23.88 -28.31
CA ALA A 132 -27.25 -24.92 -29.21
C ALA A 132 -28.32 -24.37 -30.18
N PRO A 133 -28.52 -25.02 -31.35
CA PRO A 133 -29.60 -24.64 -32.25
C PRO A 133 -30.97 -24.71 -31.58
N GLY A 134 -31.74 -23.62 -31.66
CA GLY A 134 -33.06 -23.50 -31.03
C GLY A 134 -33.06 -22.76 -29.69
N ASP A 135 -31.89 -22.36 -29.18
CA ASP A 135 -31.80 -21.41 -28.07
C ASP A 135 -32.36 -20.02 -28.47
N PRO A 136 -32.91 -19.24 -27.51
CA PRO A 136 -33.40 -17.88 -27.78
C PRO A 136 -32.31 -17.02 -28.44
N GLU A 137 -32.74 -16.07 -29.27
CA GLU A 137 -31.80 -15.22 -30.00
C GLU A 137 -30.88 -14.45 -29.04
N PRO A 138 -29.58 -14.41 -29.36
CA PRO A 138 -28.60 -13.82 -28.48
C PRO A 138 -28.70 -12.30 -28.58
N TYR A 139 -28.50 -11.59 -27.47
CA TYR A 139 -28.55 -10.12 -27.43
C TYR A 139 -29.96 -9.54 -27.67
N SER A 140 -31.01 -10.32 -27.49
CA SER A 140 -32.38 -9.78 -27.43
C SER A 140 -32.54 -8.90 -26.18
N SER A 141 -33.43 -7.90 -26.23
CA SER A 141 -33.71 -7.04 -25.08
C SER A 141 -34.22 -7.79 -23.85
N GLU A 142 -34.75 -9.01 -24.05
CA GLU A 142 -35.28 -9.88 -23.00
C GLU A 142 -34.15 -10.57 -22.20
N GLU A 143 -33.06 -10.97 -22.87
CA GLU A 143 -31.86 -11.54 -22.21
C GLU A 143 -31.15 -10.49 -21.33
N ALA A 144 -31.22 -9.21 -21.72
CA ALA A 144 -30.66 -8.12 -20.93
C ALA A 144 -31.45 -7.83 -19.63
N GLU A 145 -32.76 -8.14 -19.59
CA GLU A 145 -33.59 -8.02 -18.37
C GLU A 145 -33.47 -9.23 -17.44
N GLU A 146 -33.13 -10.41 -17.95
CA GLU A 146 -32.93 -11.63 -17.15
C GLU A 146 -31.60 -11.67 -16.38
N LEU A 147 -30.65 -10.79 -16.73
CA LEU A 147 -29.30 -10.72 -16.15
C LEU A 147 -29.11 -9.61 -15.09
N ASP A 148 -30.14 -8.79 -14.83
CA ASP A 148 -30.20 -7.79 -13.74
C ASP A 148 -30.99 -8.31 -12.51
#